data_AF-A0A447XB86-F1
#
_entry.id   AF-A0A447XB86-F1
#
_cell.length_a   1.000
_cell.length_b   1.000
_cell.length_c   1.000
_cell.angle_alpha   90.00
_cell.angle_beta   90.00
_cell.angle_gamma   90.00
#
_symmetry.space_group_name_H-M   'P 1'
#
loop_
_entity.id
_entity.type
_entity.pdbx_description
1 polymer ?
#
loop_
_entity_poly.entity_id
_entity_poly.type
_entity_poly.pdbx_seq_one_letter_code
_entity_poly.pdbx_strand_id
1 'polypeptide(L)'
;MNFIPCHHVNAVGPMGGITSASMPMLVVENVTDGNRAYCNLNEGIGKVMRFGAYGEDVLTRHRWMRDVLMPVLSAALGRMERGIDLTAMMAQGITMGDEFHQRNIASSALLMRTLAHKLLASIMINSTLRK
;
A
#
# COMPACT_ATOMS: atom_id res chain seq x y z
N MET A 1 -14.94 -20.92 -7.67
CA MET A 1 -13.92 -20.08 -7.00
C MET A 1 -12.56 -20.70 -7.31
N ASN A 2 -11.61 -19.92 -7.83
CA ASN A 2 -10.27 -20.42 -8.15
C ASN A 2 -9.27 -19.89 -7.11
N PHE A 3 -8.45 -20.77 -6.55
CA PHE A 3 -7.39 -20.41 -5.60
C PHE A 3 -6.05 -20.64 -6.25
N ILE A 4 -5.25 -19.59 -6.34
CA ILE A 4 -3.88 -19.66 -6.85
C ILE A 4 -2.94 -18.94 -5.89
N PRO A 5 -1.68 -19.37 -5.77
CA PRO A 5 -0.67 -18.62 -5.02
C PRO A 5 -0.48 -17.22 -5.60
N CYS A 6 -0.24 -16.22 -4.73
CA CYS A 6 0.06 -14.85 -5.16
C CYS A 6 1.21 -14.80 -6.19
N HIS A 7 2.23 -15.64 -6.00
CA HIS A 7 3.40 -15.71 -6.88
C HIS A 7 3.07 -16.12 -8.33
N HIS A 8 1.94 -16.79 -8.59
CA HIS A 8 1.52 -17.11 -9.96
C HIS A 8 1.02 -15.90 -10.75
N VAL A 9 0.74 -14.79 -10.07
CA VAL A 9 0.24 -13.53 -10.66
C VAL A 9 1.11 -12.34 -10.28
N ASN A 10 2.41 -12.56 -10.07
CA ASN A 10 3.40 -11.55 -9.70
C ASN A 10 3.04 -10.77 -8.42
N ALA A 11 2.26 -11.37 -7.53
CA ALA A 11 1.88 -10.77 -6.28
C ALA A 11 2.59 -11.43 -5.09
N VAL A 12 2.67 -10.70 -4.00
CA VAL A 12 3.03 -11.20 -2.67
C VAL A 12 1.97 -10.76 -1.67
N GLY A 13 1.76 -11.55 -0.63
CA GLY A 13 0.78 -11.26 0.41
C GLY A 13 1.36 -11.53 1.79
N PRO A 14 1.19 -10.64 2.77
CA PRO A 14 1.69 -10.86 4.12
C PRO A 14 0.84 -11.90 4.86
N MET A 15 1.50 -12.76 5.65
CA MET A 15 0.85 -13.74 6.52
C MET A 15 -0.08 -14.69 5.74
N GLY A 16 -1.39 -14.68 6.00
CA GLY A 16 -2.36 -15.49 5.27
C GLY A 16 -2.46 -15.15 3.77
N GLY A 17 -1.95 -13.99 3.34
CA GLY A 17 -1.79 -13.63 1.93
C GLY A 17 -3.08 -13.46 1.13
N ILE A 18 -4.25 -13.46 1.80
CA ILE A 18 -5.57 -13.42 1.17
C ILE A 18 -5.70 -12.12 0.37
N THR A 19 -5.89 -12.27 -0.94
CA THR A 19 -6.08 -11.17 -1.89
C THR A 19 -7.24 -11.51 -2.82
N SER A 20 -8.12 -10.56 -3.08
CA SER A 20 -9.28 -10.72 -3.96
C SER A 20 -9.40 -9.55 -4.94
N ALA A 21 -10.20 -9.72 -5.99
CA ALA A 21 -10.29 -8.76 -7.09
C ALA A 21 -10.68 -7.32 -6.67
N SER A 22 -11.41 -7.16 -5.56
CA SER A 22 -11.82 -5.83 -5.06
C SER A 22 -10.82 -5.21 -4.10
N MET A 23 -9.75 -5.91 -3.74
CA MET A 23 -8.74 -5.37 -2.82
C MET A 23 -7.79 -4.44 -3.58
N PRO A 24 -7.53 -3.25 -3.03
CA PRO A 24 -6.52 -2.36 -3.59
C PRO A 24 -5.11 -2.96 -3.47
N MET A 25 -4.30 -2.80 -4.51
CA MET A 25 -2.94 -3.31 -4.58
C MET A 25 -1.94 -2.16 -4.78
N LEU A 26 -0.83 -2.22 -4.06
CA LEU A 26 0.38 -1.47 -4.39
C LEU A 26 1.02 -2.08 -5.63
N VAL A 27 1.45 -1.23 -6.55
CA VAL A 27 2.17 -1.62 -7.76
C VAL A 27 3.61 -1.16 -7.61
N VAL A 28 4.54 -2.10 -7.75
CA VAL A 28 5.98 -1.82 -7.81
C VAL A 28 6.44 -2.13 -9.22
N GLU A 29 7.03 -1.15 -9.89
CA GLU A 29 7.60 -1.31 -11.23
C GLU A 29 9.12 -1.33 -11.13
N ASN A 30 9.73 -2.37 -11.71
CA ASN A 30 11.15 -2.40 -11.96
C ASN A 30 11.42 -1.59 -13.23
N VAL A 31 11.96 -0.38 -13.08
CA VAL A 31 12.22 0.53 -14.20
C VAL A 31 13.35 0.05 -15.12
N THR A 32 14.18 -0.89 -14.67
CA THR A 32 15.28 -1.45 -15.46
C THR A 32 14.80 -2.51 -16.45
N ASP A 33 14.00 -3.46 -15.97
CA ASP A 33 13.55 -4.63 -16.76
C ASP A 33 12.07 -4.56 -17.17
N GLY A 34 11.33 -3.55 -16.72
CA GLY A 34 9.94 -3.29 -17.07
C GLY A 34 8.90 -4.22 -16.41
N ASN A 35 9.33 -5.16 -15.55
CA ASN A 35 8.41 -6.06 -14.85
C ASN A 35 7.74 -5.38 -13.64
N ARG A 36 6.57 -5.91 -13.24
CA ARG A 36 5.80 -5.40 -12.10
C ARG A 36 5.57 -6.46 -11.04
N ALA A 37 5.53 -6.03 -9.79
CA ALA A 37 5.10 -6.82 -8.65
C ALA A 37 3.98 -6.12 -7.88
N TYR A 38 3.14 -6.90 -7.21
CA TYR A 38 1.95 -6.41 -6.52
C TYR A 38 1.93 -6.87 -5.06
N CYS A 39 1.43 -6.02 -4.17
CA CYS A 39 1.18 -6.40 -2.78
C CYS A 39 -0.07 -5.67 -2.27
N ASN A 40 -0.86 -6.31 -1.41
CA ASN A 40 -1.95 -5.60 -0.75
C ASN A 40 -1.41 -4.63 0.31
N LEU A 41 -2.28 -3.80 0.91
CA LEU A 41 -1.89 -2.84 1.92
C LEU A 41 -2.08 -3.39 3.34
N ASN A 42 -1.18 -3.00 4.25
CA ASN A 42 -1.32 -3.29 5.68
C ASN A 42 -2.62 -2.68 6.23
N GLU A 43 -3.47 -3.51 6.80
CA GLU A 43 -4.78 -3.10 7.34
C GLU A 43 -4.65 -2.29 8.66
N GLY A 44 -3.50 -2.37 9.34
CA GLY A 44 -3.26 -1.82 10.67
C GLY A 44 -2.97 -2.91 11.72
N ILE A 45 -3.02 -2.53 13.00
CA ILE A 45 -2.74 -3.41 14.15
C ILE A 45 -4.05 -4.00 14.70
N GLY A 46 -3.97 -5.17 15.34
CA GLY A 46 -5.11 -5.81 16.01
C GLY A 46 -5.81 -6.85 15.15
N LYS A 47 -7.15 -6.87 15.21
CA LYS A 47 -7.98 -7.85 14.50
C LYS A 47 -7.96 -7.55 13.00
N VAL A 48 -7.29 -8.39 12.21
CA VAL A 48 -7.03 -8.16 10.77
C VAL A 48 -7.20 -9.42 9.93
N MET A 49 -7.55 -9.25 8.66
CA MET A 49 -7.84 -10.36 7.75
C MET A 49 -6.60 -11.20 7.44
N ARG A 50 -5.42 -10.59 7.35
CA ARG A 50 -4.15 -11.33 7.15
C ARG A 50 -3.84 -12.35 8.26
N PHE A 51 -4.51 -12.26 9.42
CA PHE A 51 -4.45 -13.24 10.52
C PHE A 51 -5.75 -14.06 10.67
N GLY A 52 -6.63 -14.04 9.66
CA GLY A 52 -7.85 -14.86 9.60
C GLY A 52 -9.09 -14.22 10.19
N ALA A 53 -9.06 -12.97 10.65
CA ALA A 53 -10.25 -12.30 11.16
C ALA A 53 -11.20 -11.84 10.05
N TYR A 54 -12.51 -12.04 10.23
CA TYR A 54 -13.53 -11.76 9.21
C TYR A 54 -14.82 -11.13 9.80
N GLY A 55 -14.70 -10.36 10.88
CA GLY A 55 -15.86 -9.67 11.47
C GLY A 55 -16.27 -8.41 10.68
N GLU A 56 -17.44 -7.85 11.00
CA GLU A 56 -17.93 -6.63 10.33
C GLU A 56 -16.98 -5.43 10.52
N ASP A 57 -16.27 -5.37 11.64
CA ASP A 57 -15.20 -4.39 11.90
C ASP A 57 -14.05 -4.51 10.88
N VAL A 58 -13.64 -5.74 10.57
CA VAL A 58 -12.61 -6.02 9.57
C VAL A 58 -13.10 -5.66 8.17
N LEU A 59 -14.33 -6.08 7.82
CA LEU A 59 -14.92 -5.82 6.51
C LEU A 59 -15.17 -4.33 6.27
N THR A 60 -15.65 -3.60 7.28
CA THR A 60 -15.85 -2.15 7.22
C THR A 60 -14.54 -1.43 6.92
N ARG A 61 -13.45 -1.82 7.57
CA ARG A 61 -12.13 -1.25 7.28
C ARG A 61 -11.63 -1.60 5.88
N HIS A 62 -11.82 -2.82 5.39
CA HIS A 62 -11.48 -3.16 4.00
C HIS A 62 -12.27 -2.34 2.98
N ARG A 63 -13.58 -2.15 3.22
CA ARG A 63 -14.41 -1.27 2.38
C ARG A 63 -13.90 0.17 2.43
N TRP A 64 -13.57 0.70 3.61
CA TRP A 64 -12.96 2.03 3.74
C TRP A 64 -11.60 2.13 3.03
N MET A 65 -10.75 1.11 3.13
CA MET A 65 -9.46 1.08 2.45
C MET A 65 -9.64 1.13 0.93
N ARG A 66 -10.61 0.38 0.40
CA ARG A 66 -10.97 0.35 -1.03
C ARG A 66 -11.61 1.68 -1.50
N ASP A 67 -12.56 2.21 -0.75
CA ASP A 67 -13.42 3.30 -1.20
C ASP A 67 -12.85 4.70 -0.89
N VAL A 68 -11.93 4.80 0.08
CA VAL A 68 -11.41 6.07 0.58
C VAL A 68 -9.88 6.11 0.54
N LEU A 69 -9.22 5.20 1.27
CA LEU A 69 -7.76 5.27 1.43
C LEU A 69 -7.03 5.13 0.09
N MET A 70 -7.35 4.08 -0.68
CA MET A 70 -6.62 3.80 -1.91
C MET A 70 -6.86 4.85 -3.00
N PRO A 71 -8.09 5.36 -3.24
CA PRO A 71 -8.29 6.46 -4.19
C PRO A 71 -7.48 7.71 -3.84
N VAL A 72 -7.36 8.05 -2.55
CA VAL A 72 -6.55 9.18 -2.08
C VAL A 72 -5.05 8.91 -2.30
N LEU A 73 -4.56 7.73 -1.93
CA LEU A 73 -3.16 7.33 -2.18
C LEU A 73 -2.82 7.32 -3.67
N SER A 74 -3.69 6.75 -4.50
CA SER A 74 -3.53 6.70 -5.96
C SER A 74 -3.49 8.10 -6.57
N ALA A 75 -4.39 8.99 -6.14
CA ALA A 75 -4.38 10.39 -6.59
C ALA A 75 -3.12 11.15 -6.14
N ALA A 76 -2.59 10.87 -4.95
CA ALA A 76 -1.35 11.48 -4.48
C ALA A 76 -0.14 10.97 -5.28
N LEU A 77 -0.06 9.65 -5.51
CA LEU A 77 0.99 9.02 -6.32
C LEU A 77 0.94 9.44 -7.79
N GLY A 78 -0.26 9.58 -8.37
CA GLY A 78 -0.44 10.02 -9.76
C GLY A 78 0.02 11.46 -10.03
N ARG A 79 0.32 12.24 -8.99
CA ARG A 79 0.97 13.57 -9.08
C ARG A 79 2.50 13.50 -9.06
N MET A 80 3.06 12.30 -8.96
CA MET A 80 4.50 12.06 -8.97
C MET A 80 4.88 11.50 -10.34
N GLU A 81 5.77 12.18 -11.06
CA GLU A 81 6.15 11.80 -12.43
C GLU A 81 6.76 10.38 -12.50
N ARG A 82 7.53 9.99 -11.48
CA ARG A 82 8.26 8.71 -11.43
C ARG A 82 7.88 7.82 -10.23
N GLY A 83 6.77 8.13 -9.56
CA GLY A 83 6.42 7.46 -8.31
C GLY A 83 7.47 7.66 -7.21
N ILE A 84 7.63 6.65 -6.35
CA ILE A 84 8.59 6.67 -5.23
C ILE A 84 9.78 5.78 -5.57
N ASP A 85 11.00 6.32 -5.43
CA ASP A 85 12.22 5.52 -5.50
C ASP A 85 12.36 4.65 -4.25
N LEU A 86 11.93 3.39 -4.37
CA LEU A 86 11.98 2.41 -3.28
C LEU A 86 13.41 2.02 -2.94
N THR A 87 14.33 1.99 -3.91
CA THR A 87 15.74 1.62 -3.66
C THR A 87 16.40 2.65 -2.76
N ALA A 88 16.24 3.94 -3.06
CA ALA A 88 16.76 5.02 -2.24
C ALA A 88 16.11 5.04 -0.83
N MET A 89 14.79 4.82 -0.76
CA MET A 89 14.06 4.78 0.52
C MET A 89 14.52 3.60 1.39
N MET A 90 14.66 2.41 0.82
CA MET A 90 15.14 1.23 1.54
C MET A 90 16.60 1.41 1.96
N ALA A 91 17.48 1.94 1.10
CA ALA A 91 18.86 2.23 1.49
C ALA A 91 18.92 3.16 2.71
N GLN A 92 18.11 4.23 2.72
CA GLN A 92 18.00 5.10 3.88
C GLN A 92 17.41 4.37 5.10
N GLY A 93 16.36 3.56 4.93
CA GLY A 93 15.75 2.78 6.00
C GLY A 93 16.74 1.87 6.72
N ILE A 94 17.61 1.17 5.99
CA ILE A 94 18.67 0.32 6.54
C ILE A 94 19.60 1.13 7.45
N THR A 95 20.05 2.31 7.00
CA THR A 95 20.93 3.18 7.81
C THR A 95 20.26 3.69 9.09
N MET A 96 18.93 3.64 9.15
CA MET A 96 18.12 4.04 10.30
C MET A 96 17.69 2.83 11.16
N GLY A 97 18.20 1.63 10.86
CA GLY A 97 18.00 0.41 11.65
C GLY A 97 16.76 -0.40 11.30
N ASP A 98 16.17 -0.20 10.12
CA ASP A 98 15.15 -1.12 9.59
C ASP A 98 15.80 -2.38 8.97
N GLU A 99 15.06 -3.50 9.01
CA GLU A 99 15.40 -4.74 8.27
C GLU A 99 14.27 -5.22 7.33
N PHE A 100 13.14 -4.51 7.31
CA PHE A 100 11.99 -4.68 6.41
C PHE A 100 11.14 -5.94 6.58
N HIS A 101 11.41 -6.79 7.57
CA HIS A 101 10.58 -7.94 7.90
C HIS A 101 9.84 -7.76 9.23
N GLN A 102 10.54 -7.51 10.33
CA GLN A 102 9.97 -7.28 11.67
C GLN A 102 9.93 -5.79 12.06
N ARG A 103 10.84 -4.99 11.52
CA ARG A 103 11.08 -3.59 11.82
C ARG A 103 11.18 -2.77 10.53
N ASN A 104 10.18 -1.91 10.36
CA ASN A 104 9.98 -1.05 9.19
C ASN A 104 9.58 0.38 9.63
N ILE A 105 10.01 0.80 10.82
CA ILE A 105 9.60 2.06 11.45
C ILE A 105 10.14 3.25 10.64
N ALA A 106 11.43 3.21 10.28
CA ALA A 106 12.06 4.30 9.55
C ALA A 106 11.44 4.48 8.16
N SER A 107 11.25 3.39 7.43
CA SER A 107 10.71 3.39 6.07
C SER A 107 9.24 3.77 6.05
N SER A 108 8.46 3.35 7.04
CA SER A 108 7.07 3.82 7.19
C SER A 108 7.01 5.33 7.42
N ALA A 109 7.92 5.87 8.25
CA ALA A 109 8.02 7.31 8.47
C ALA A 109 8.50 8.07 7.22
N LEU A 110 9.49 7.54 6.50
CA LEU A 110 9.99 8.10 5.24
C LEU A 110 8.90 8.09 4.16
N LEU A 111 8.16 6.99 4.03
CA LEU A 111 7.04 6.86 3.10
C LEU A 111 5.96 7.90 3.41
N MET A 112 5.57 8.03 4.69
CA MET A 112 4.59 9.03 5.12
C MET A 112 5.10 10.45 4.84
N ARG A 113 6.36 10.76 5.15
CA ARG A 113 6.95 12.08 4.89
C ARG A 113 6.94 12.43 3.40
N THR A 114 7.29 11.47 2.55
CA THR A 114 7.29 11.64 1.09
C THR A 114 5.89 11.88 0.54
N LEU A 115 4.88 11.16 1.08
CA LEU A 115 3.51 11.26 0.63
C LEU A 115 2.74 12.44 1.22
N ALA A 116 3.09 12.91 2.43
CA ALA A 116 2.28 13.87 3.21
C ALA A 116 1.83 15.10 2.41
N HIS A 117 2.76 15.79 1.73
CA HIS A 117 2.42 16.97 0.94
C HIS A 117 1.51 16.65 -0.25
N LYS A 118 1.72 15.51 -0.92
CA LYS A 118 0.90 15.09 -2.06
C LYS A 118 -0.50 14.64 -1.61
N LEU A 119 -0.60 14.01 -0.44
CA LEU A 119 -1.87 13.63 0.17
C LEU A 119 -2.70 14.86 0.51
N LEU A 120 -2.12 15.88 1.16
CA LEU A 120 -2.80 17.13 1.46
C LEU A 120 -3.34 17.80 0.18
N ALA A 121 -2.50 17.91 -0.85
CA ALA A 121 -2.93 18.46 -2.15
C ALA A 121 -4.06 17.65 -2.80
N SER A 122 -4.03 16.31 -2.67
CA SER A 122 -5.07 15.44 -3.23
C SER A 122 -6.43 15.59 -2.54
N ILE A 123 -6.44 15.81 -1.22
CA ILE A 123 -7.65 15.94 -0.41
C ILE A 123 -8.31 17.30 -0.64
N MET A 124 -7.52 18.38 -0.71
CA MET A 124 -8.01 19.75 -0.89
C MET A 124 -8.73 19.98 -2.23
N ILE A 125 -8.33 19.26 -3.29
CA ILE A 125 -8.97 19.37 -4.60
C ILE A 125 -10.32 18.64 -4.60
N ASN A 126 -10.41 17.50 -3.92
CA ASN A 126 -11.64 16.70 -3.85
C ASN A 126 -12.75 17.38 -3.02
N SER A 127 -12.39 18.19 -2.03
CA SER A 127 -13.37 19.01 -1.28
C SER A 127 -13.83 20.25 -2.05
N THR A 128 -13.02 20.76 -2.98
CA THR A 128 -13.37 21.90 -3.84
C THR A 128 -14.27 21.50 -5.00
N LEU A 129 -14.15 20.26 -5.50
CA LEU A 129 -14.98 19.70 -6.58
C LEU A 129 -16.31 19.08 -6.10
N ARG A 130 -16.57 19.07 -4.78
CA ARG A 130 -17.82 18.57 -4.16
C ARG A 130 -18.73 19.68 -3.60
N LYS A 131 -18.47 20.94 -3.96
CA LYS A 131 -19.42 22.05 -3.80
C LYS A 131 -20.03 22.38 -5.15
#